data_AF-A0A349FCP0-F1
#
_entry.id   AF-A0A349FCP0-F1
#
_cell.length_a   1.000
_cell.length_b   1.000
_cell.length_c   1.000
_cell.angle_alpha   90.00
_cell.angle_beta   90.00
_cell.angle_gamma   90.00
#
_symmetry.space_group_name_H-M   'P 1'
#
loop_
_entity.id
_entity.type
_entity.pdbx_description
1 polymer ?
#
loop_
_entity_poly.entity_id
_entity_poly.type
_entity_poly.pdbx_seq_one_letter_code
_entity_poly.pdbx_strand_id
1 'polypeptide(L)'
;MESVLALINDFGFLHLKLGQAAMILIGLGLLYLAIVKKFEPLLLVPIGLGGILANLPDANLAINAVEAAIYSGKEEVLQALAAILGTTDVAFDSLKHAYEMANPTQKMQLQLLAEQYNYSDGMLYTFYSVAIASGVGPLVIFMGVGAMTDFGPLLANPKTLLLGAAAQFGIFATVLGALGLSQLGVMDFSVAQAAAIGIIGGA
;
A
#
# COMPACT_ATOMS: atom_id res chain seq x y z
N MET A 1 -10.44 -27.15 30.73
CA MET A 1 -9.21 -26.33 30.90
C MET A 1 -8.40 -26.31 29.61
N GLU A 2 -8.25 -27.44 28.92
CA GLU A 2 -7.65 -27.53 27.57
C GLU A 2 -8.37 -26.68 26.51
N SER A 3 -9.70 -26.64 26.48
CA SER A 3 -10.45 -25.80 25.53
C SER A 3 -10.25 -24.30 25.77
N VAL A 4 -9.97 -23.90 27.01
CA VAL A 4 -9.68 -22.50 27.36
C VAL A 4 -8.23 -22.17 27.03
N LEU A 5 -7.29 -23.11 27.23
CA LEU A 5 -5.89 -22.97 26.80
C LEU A 5 -5.75 -22.96 25.26
N ALA A 6 -6.52 -23.77 24.54
CA ALA A 6 -6.60 -23.74 23.08
C ALA A 6 -7.18 -22.41 22.59
N LEU A 7 -8.26 -21.93 23.20
CA LEU A 7 -8.85 -20.63 22.88
C LEU A 7 -7.91 -19.47 23.24
N ILE A 8 -7.15 -19.59 24.34
CA ILE A 8 -6.08 -18.66 24.72
C ILE A 8 -4.95 -18.65 23.68
N ASN A 9 -4.53 -19.83 23.21
CA ASN A 9 -3.50 -20.01 22.18
C ASN A 9 -3.97 -19.57 20.78
N ASP A 10 -5.27 -19.66 20.51
CA ASP A 10 -5.92 -19.22 19.26
C ASP A 10 -6.26 -17.72 19.26
N PHE A 11 -6.07 -16.98 20.36
CA PHE A 11 -6.17 -15.52 20.27
C PHE A 11 -5.08 -15.03 19.31
N GLY A 12 -5.50 -14.37 18.23
CA GLY A 12 -4.63 -13.82 17.20
C GLY A 12 -3.48 -12.94 17.73
N PHE A 13 -3.54 -12.48 18.99
CA PHE A 13 -2.43 -11.84 19.69
C PHE A 13 -1.16 -12.71 19.79
N LEU A 14 -1.26 -14.04 19.78
CA LEU A 14 -0.11 -14.94 19.87
C LEU A 14 0.56 -15.21 18.52
N HIS A 15 -0.13 -14.96 17.41
CA HIS A 15 0.42 -15.04 16.05
C HIS A 15 0.92 -13.68 15.52
N LEU A 16 0.96 -12.66 16.39
CA LEU A 16 1.27 -11.30 16.01
C LEU A 16 2.78 -11.13 15.78
N LYS A 17 3.19 -10.92 14.53
CA LYS A 17 4.60 -10.67 14.19
C LYS A 17 5.05 -9.30 14.68
N LEU A 18 6.34 -9.16 15.03
CA LEU A 18 6.89 -7.90 15.54
C LEU A 18 6.65 -6.72 14.57
N GLY A 19 6.78 -6.96 13.25
CA GLY A 19 6.50 -5.94 12.24
C GLY A 19 5.03 -5.50 12.21
N GLN A 20 4.09 -6.45 12.34
CA GLN A 20 2.66 -6.14 12.41
C GLN A 20 2.32 -5.31 13.66
N ALA A 21 2.92 -5.64 14.82
CA ALA A 21 2.75 -4.86 16.04
C ALA A 21 3.21 -3.40 15.86
N ALA A 22 4.40 -3.21 15.27
CA ALA A 22 4.93 -1.88 14.99
C ALA A 22 4.02 -1.07 14.07
N MET A 23 3.50 -1.69 13.00
CA MET A 23 2.58 -1.03 12.07
C MET A 23 1.24 -0.67 12.70
N ILE A 24 0.70 -1.53 13.57
CA ILE A 24 -0.52 -1.21 14.35
C ILE A 24 -0.27 0.00 15.26
N LEU A 25 0.88 0.06 15.94
CA LEU A 25 1.25 1.21 16.77
C LEU A 25 1.39 2.50 15.95
N ILE A 26 1.97 2.43 14.76
CA ILE A 26 2.04 3.56 13.83
C ILE A 26 0.63 4.00 13.42
N GLY A 27 -0.25 3.05 13.05
CA GLY A 27 -1.65 3.34 12.71
C GLY A 27 -2.42 4.02 13.84
N LEU A 28 -2.24 3.56 15.08
CA LEU A 28 -2.78 4.22 16.28
C LEU A 28 -2.20 5.63 16.47
N GLY A 29 -0.91 5.82 16.19
CA GLY A 29 -0.26 7.13 16.16
C GLY A 29 -0.89 8.08 15.14
N LEU A 30 -1.16 7.60 13.92
CA LEU A 30 -1.85 8.38 12.89
C LEU A 30 -3.27 8.75 13.31
N LEU A 31 -4.03 7.83 13.92
CA LEU A 31 -5.36 8.12 14.47
C LEU A 31 -5.30 9.18 15.57
N TYR A 32 -4.31 9.12 16.46
CA TYR A 32 -4.11 10.15 17.48
C TYR A 32 -3.84 11.52 16.87
N LEU A 33 -2.94 11.61 15.88
CA LEU A 33 -2.64 12.87 15.17
C LEU A 33 -3.89 13.41 14.45
N ALA A 34 -4.66 12.54 13.82
CA ALA A 34 -5.85 12.92 13.07
C ALA A 34 -6.98 13.41 13.99
N ILE A 35 -7.24 12.73 15.11
CA ILE A 35 -8.39 13.00 15.99
C ILE A 35 -8.06 14.09 17.02
N VAL A 36 -6.94 13.95 17.73
CA VAL A 36 -6.58 14.83 18.84
C VAL A 36 -5.93 16.11 18.33
N LYS A 37 -5.03 15.99 17.35
CA LYS A 37 -4.29 17.14 16.81
C LYS A 37 -4.90 17.71 15.53
N LYS A 38 -5.92 17.08 14.96
CA LYS A 38 -6.64 17.54 13.77
C LYS A 38 -5.76 17.72 12.53
N PHE A 39 -4.68 16.93 12.41
CA PHE A 39 -3.90 16.85 11.16
C PHE A 39 -4.71 16.10 10.11
N GLU A 40 -5.11 16.80 9.04
CA GLU A 40 -5.84 16.26 7.88
C GLU A 40 -6.82 15.12 8.21
N PRO A 41 -7.80 15.35 9.11
CA PRO A 41 -8.59 14.26 9.69
C PRO A 41 -9.38 13.46 8.65
N LEU A 42 -9.76 14.10 7.54
CA LEU A 42 -10.51 13.48 6.45
C LEU A 42 -9.73 12.38 5.73
N LEU A 43 -8.40 12.51 5.63
CA LEU A 43 -7.54 11.54 4.94
C LEU A 43 -6.81 10.65 5.96
N LEU A 44 -6.32 11.24 7.06
CA LEU A 44 -5.44 10.55 8.00
C LEU A 44 -6.18 9.52 8.86
N VAL A 45 -7.48 9.73 9.17
CA VAL A 45 -8.28 8.73 9.90
C VAL A 45 -8.47 7.44 9.07
N PRO A 46 -8.96 7.49 7.82
CA PRO A 46 -9.04 6.30 6.98
C PRO A 46 -7.69 5.60 6.76
N ILE A 47 -6.60 6.38 6.57
CA ILE A 47 -5.24 5.83 6.40
C ILE A 47 -4.79 5.10 7.67
N GLY A 48 -4.95 5.70 8.85
CA GLY A 48 -4.59 5.09 10.13
C GLY A 48 -5.37 3.81 10.40
N LEU A 49 -6.69 3.83 10.17
CA LEU A 49 -7.54 2.64 10.33
C LEU A 49 -7.19 1.54 9.31
N GLY A 50 -6.99 1.89 8.05
CA GLY A 50 -6.56 0.95 7.00
C GLY A 50 -5.23 0.30 7.34
N GLY A 51 -4.27 1.06 7.87
CA GLY A 51 -2.99 0.55 8.35
C GLY A 51 -3.14 -0.48 9.49
N ILE A 52 -4.05 -0.24 10.44
CA ILE A 52 -4.35 -1.20 11.52
C ILE A 52 -4.97 -2.47 10.94
N LEU A 53 -6.01 -2.34 10.11
CA LEU A 53 -6.74 -3.47 9.52
C LEU A 53 -5.85 -4.33 8.61
N ALA A 54 -4.97 -3.70 7.82
CA ALA A 54 -4.03 -4.40 6.93
C ALA A 54 -3.00 -5.25 7.68
N ASN A 55 -2.75 -4.95 8.96
CA ASN A 55 -1.74 -5.62 9.78
C ASN A 55 -2.34 -6.53 10.86
N LEU A 56 -3.66 -6.79 10.82
CA LEU A 56 -4.27 -7.78 11.71
C LEU A 56 -3.74 -9.19 11.38
N PRO A 57 -3.32 -9.97 12.39
CA PRO A 57 -2.80 -11.31 12.19
C PRO A 57 -3.89 -12.21 11.60
N ASP A 58 -3.49 -13.06 10.65
CA ASP A 58 -4.32 -14.06 9.96
C ASP A 58 -5.57 -13.52 9.24
N ALA A 59 -5.71 -12.19 9.12
CA ALA A 59 -6.88 -11.58 8.48
C ALA A 59 -6.73 -11.43 6.96
N ASN A 60 -5.50 -11.35 6.44
CA ASN A 60 -5.17 -11.27 5.01
C ASN A 60 -5.99 -10.22 4.23
N LEU A 61 -6.40 -9.14 4.88
CA LEU A 61 -7.34 -8.17 4.31
C LEU A 61 -6.74 -7.33 3.18
N ALA A 62 -5.41 -7.14 3.16
CA ALA A 62 -4.71 -6.26 2.25
C ALA A 62 -3.87 -6.98 1.18
N ILE A 63 -3.99 -8.31 1.07
CA ILE A 63 -3.27 -9.11 0.08
C ILE A 63 -4.24 -9.68 -0.95
N ASN A 64 -3.73 -10.00 -2.14
CA ASN A 64 -4.52 -10.64 -3.19
C ASN A 64 -4.64 -12.16 -2.99
N ALA A 65 -5.50 -12.81 -3.76
CA ALA A 65 -5.74 -14.26 -3.66
C ALA A 65 -4.46 -15.08 -3.86
N VAL A 66 -3.58 -14.69 -4.78
CA VAL A 66 -2.32 -15.39 -5.07
C VAL A 66 -1.34 -15.27 -3.90
N GLU A 67 -1.19 -14.08 -3.33
CA GLU A 67 -0.37 -13.85 -2.14
C GLU A 67 -0.91 -14.59 -0.92
N ALA A 68 -2.24 -14.64 -0.75
CA ALA A 68 -2.88 -15.44 0.29
C ALA A 68 -2.58 -16.94 0.10
N ALA A 69 -2.61 -17.41 -1.15
CA ALA A 69 -2.25 -18.78 -1.50
C ALA A 69 -0.76 -19.09 -1.18
N ILE A 70 0.16 -18.17 -1.51
CA ILE A 70 1.59 -18.30 -1.17
C ILE A 70 1.78 -18.29 0.36
N TYR A 71 1.08 -17.40 1.09
CA TYR A 71 1.15 -17.30 2.54
C TYR A 71 0.60 -18.55 3.25
N SER A 72 -0.36 -19.25 2.65
CA SER A 72 -0.95 -20.46 3.22
C SER A 72 0.05 -21.60 3.42
N GLY A 73 1.15 -21.61 2.65
CA GLY A 73 2.20 -22.62 2.76
C GLY A 73 1.79 -24.04 2.31
N LYS A 74 0.61 -24.23 1.72
CA LYS A 74 0.14 -25.57 1.29
C LYS A 74 0.96 -26.07 0.11
N GLU A 75 1.68 -27.18 0.31
CA GLU A 75 2.64 -27.72 -0.66
C GLU A 75 2.04 -27.94 -2.06
N GLU A 76 0.83 -28.51 -2.14
CA GLU A 76 0.09 -28.71 -3.39
C GLU A 76 -0.15 -27.40 -4.16
N VAL A 77 -0.52 -26.33 -3.44
CA VAL A 77 -0.81 -25.02 -4.02
C VAL A 77 0.48 -24.35 -4.47
N LEU A 78 1.52 -24.39 -3.64
CA LEU A 78 2.82 -23.79 -3.96
C LEU A 78 3.45 -24.43 -5.20
N GLN A 79 3.39 -25.76 -5.33
CA GLN A 79 3.88 -26.47 -6.51
C GLN A 79 3.11 -26.09 -7.78
N ALA A 80 1.79 -25.94 -7.68
CA ALA A 80 0.96 -25.53 -8.81
C ALA A 80 1.24 -24.07 -9.24
N LEU A 81 1.45 -23.16 -8.29
CA LEU A 81 1.86 -21.77 -8.57
C LEU A 81 3.26 -21.72 -9.19
N ALA A 82 4.21 -22.49 -8.63
CA ALA A 82 5.59 -22.57 -9.11
C ALA A 82 5.66 -23.06 -10.57
N ALA A 83 4.82 -24.01 -10.95
CA ALA A 83 4.72 -24.52 -12.32
C ALA A 83 4.33 -23.43 -13.33
N ILE A 84 3.41 -22.53 -12.97
CA ILE A 84 2.99 -21.40 -13.83
C ILE A 84 4.10 -20.32 -13.90
N LEU A 85 4.78 -20.10 -12.78
CA LEU A 85 5.88 -19.14 -12.67
C LEU A 85 7.19 -19.63 -13.29
N GLY A 86 7.30 -20.92 -13.59
CA GLY A 86 8.52 -21.53 -14.15
C GLY A 86 9.67 -21.61 -13.13
N THR A 87 9.36 -21.63 -11.84
CA THR A 87 10.35 -21.77 -10.75
C THR A 87 10.25 -23.15 -10.12
N THR A 88 11.38 -23.71 -9.67
CA THR A 88 11.42 -24.93 -8.86
C THR A 88 11.52 -24.63 -7.36
N ASP A 89 11.84 -23.38 -7.01
CA ASP A 89 11.89 -22.93 -5.63
C ASP A 89 10.49 -22.47 -5.18
N VAL A 90 10.00 -23.11 -4.12
CA VAL A 90 8.70 -22.86 -3.49
C VAL A 90 8.81 -22.04 -2.20
N ALA A 91 10.00 -21.50 -1.91
CA ALA A 91 10.16 -20.57 -0.79
C ALA A 91 9.28 -19.32 -1.00
N PHE A 92 8.78 -18.77 0.11
CA PHE A 92 7.87 -17.62 0.09
C PHE A 92 8.46 -16.43 -0.68
N ASP A 93 9.70 -16.06 -0.38
CA ASP A 93 10.35 -14.88 -0.97
C ASP A 93 10.61 -15.05 -2.48
N SER A 94 10.99 -16.25 -2.92
CA SER A 94 11.25 -16.53 -4.34
C SER A 94 9.96 -16.59 -5.16
N LEU A 95 8.90 -17.22 -4.63
CA LEU A 95 7.59 -17.22 -5.27
C LEU A 95 7.00 -15.81 -5.37
N LYS A 96 7.13 -15.01 -4.30
CA LYS A 96 6.66 -13.62 -4.31
C LYS A 96 7.40 -12.80 -5.36
N HIS A 97 8.72 -12.88 -5.41
CA HIS A 97 9.52 -12.17 -6.41
C HIS A 97 9.20 -12.63 -7.84
N ALA A 98 9.04 -13.95 -8.05
CA ALA A 98 8.64 -14.49 -9.34
C ALA A 98 7.25 -13.99 -9.76
N TYR A 99 6.31 -13.90 -8.83
CA TYR A 99 4.98 -13.33 -9.08
C TYR A 99 5.04 -11.84 -9.47
N GLU A 100 5.87 -11.04 -8.80
CA GLU A 100 6.03 -9.62 -9.12
C GLU A 100 6.51 -9.42 -10.57
N MET A 101 7.42 -10.29 -11.03
CA MET A 101 7.99 -10.30 -12.38
C MET A 101 7.14 -11.03 -13.44
N ALA A 102 6.05 -11.68 -13.03
CA ALA A 102 5.20 -12.46 -13.93
C ALA A 102 4.50 -11.57 -14.97
N ASN A 103 4.35 -12.09 -16.18
CA ASN A 103 3.63 -11.39 -17.24
C ASN A 103 2.11 -11.37 -16.97
N PRO A 104 1.32 -10.49 -17.64
CA PRO A 104 -0.12 -10.38 -17.39
C PRO A 104 -0.90 -11.70 -17.57
N THR A 105 -0.52 -12.52 -18.53
CA THR A 105 -1.15 -13.82 -18.78
C THR A 105 -0.90 -14.79 -17.63
N GLN A 106 0.34 -14.85 -17.12
CA GLN A 106 0.70 -15.63 -15.95
C GLN A 106 -0.06 -15.15 -14.71
N LYS A 107 -0.14 -13.83 -14.47
CA LYS A 107 -0.88 -13.27 -13.34
C LYS A 107 -2.36 -13.66 -13.36
N MET A 108 -2.99 -13.66 -14.54
CA MET A 108 -4.36 -14.13 -14.70
C MET A 108 -4.51 -15.63 -14.40
N GLN A 109 -3.59 -16.47 -14.89
CA GLN A 109 -3.61 -17.90 -14.61
C GLN A 109 -3.42 -18.21 -13.12
N LEU A 110 -2.51 -17.50 -12.45
CA LEU A 110 -2.26 -17.63 -11.02
C LEU A 110 -3.50 -17.23 -10.20
N GLN A 111 -4.19 -16.15 -10.60
CA GLN A 111 -5.44 -15.72 -9.95
C GLN A 111 -6.51 -16.81 -10.03
N LEU A 112 -6.76 -17.37 -11.22
CA LEU A 112 -7.74 -18.43 -11.41
C LEU A 112 -7.40 -19.69 -10.60
N LEU A 113 -6.11 -20.03 -10.51
CA LEU A 113 -5.64 -21.15 -9.70
C LEU A 113 -5.86 -20.90 -8.20
N ALA A 114 -5.57 -19.69 -7.72
CA ALA A 114 -5.80 -19.31 -6.33
C ALA A 114 -7.30 -19.43 -5.97
N GLU A 115 -8.18 -18.95 -6.86
CA GLU A 115 -9.64 -19.07 -6.71
C GLU A 115 -10.10 -20.54 -6.69
N GLN A 116 -9.50 -21.41 -7.52
CA GLN A 116 -9.78 -22.85 -7.52
C GLN A 116 -9.50 -23.50 -6.15
N TYR A 117 -8.48 -23.01 -5.43
CA TYR A 117 -8.15 -23.45 -4.07
C TYR A 117 -8.91 -22.70 -2.97
N ASN A 118 -9.94 -21.92 -3.31
CA ASN A 118 -10.77 -21.11 -2.42
C ASN A 118 -10.01 -19.96 -1.73
N TYR A 119 -8.99 -19.41 -2.39
CA TYR A 119 -8.41 -18.13 -1.99
C TYR A 119 -9.12 -16.99 -2.72
N SER A 120 -9.39 -15.91 -1.99
CA SER A 120 -10.01 -14.71 -2.51
C SER A 120 -9.18 -13.48 -2.16
N ASP A 121 -9.33 -12.43 -2.94
CA ASP A 121 -8.75 -11.14 -2.61
C ASP A 121 -9.25 -10.63 -1.26
N GLY A 122 -8.33 -10.09 -0.46
CA GLY A 122 -8.68 -9.39 0.76
C GLY A 122 -9.48 -8.12 0.45
N MET A 123 -10.42 -7.78 1.34
CA MET A 123 -11.32 -6.63 1.16
C MET A 123 -10.57 -5.30 0.90
N LEU A 124 -9.49 -5.03 1.63
CA LEU A 124 -8.68 -3.82 1.44
C LEU A 124 -7.90 -3.88 0.13
N TYR A 125 -7.45 -5.06 -0.30
CA TYR A 125 -6.84 -5.23 -1.61
C TYR A 125 -7.84 -4.93 -2.73
N THR A 126 -9.09 -5.38 -2.61
CA THR A 126 -10.15 -5.05 -3.57
C THR A 126 -10.42 -3.54 -3.63
N PHE A 127 -10.43 -2.85 -2.48
CA PHE A 127 -10.54 -1.38 -2.49
C PHE A 127 -9.35 -0.73 -3.17
N TYR A 128 -8.14 -1.21 -2.91
CA TYR A 128 -6.93 -0.72 -3.56
C TYR A 128 -7.00 -0.94 -5.09
N SER A 129 -7.33 -2.14 -5.55
CA SER A 129 -7.33 -2.47 -6.98
C SER A 129 -8.38 -1.67 -7.75
N VAL A 130 -9.59 -1.53 -7.19
CA VAL A 130 -10.70 -0.83 -7.83
C VAL A 130 -10.57 0.68 -7.73
N ALA A 131 -10.20 1.23 -6.57
CA ALA A 131 -10.20 2.68 -6.37
C ALA A 131 -8.85 3.34 -6.64
N ILE A 132 -7.73 2.72 -6.24
CA ILE A 132 -6.41 3.36 -6.29
C ILE A 132 -5.62 2.94 -7.53
N ALA A 133 -5.45 1.63 -7.73
CA ALA A 133 -4.65 1.10 -8.84
C ALA A 133 -5.26 1.41 -10.21
N SER A 134 -6.60 1.50 -10.29
CA SER A 134 -7.30 1.95 -11.51
C SER A 134 -7.13 3.45 -11.79
N GLY A 135 -6.68 4.23 -10.81
CA GLY A 135 -6.60 5.70 -10.85
C GLY A 135 -7.93 6.43 -10.62
N VAL A 136 -9.06 5.73 -10.53
CA VAL A 136 -10.40 6.37 -10.44
C VAL A 136 -10.55 7.20 -9.16
N GLY A 137 -10.15 6.65 -8.00
CA GLY A 137 -10.30 7.29 -6.69
C GLY A 137 -9.59 8.65 -6.61
N PRO A 138 -8.27 8.73 -6.86
CA PRO A 138 -7.56 10.00 -6.87
C PRO A 138 -8.14 11.02 -7.86
N LEU A 139 -8.54 10.60 -9.06
CA LEU A 139 -9.13 11.48 -10.06
C LEU A 139 -10.48 12.06 -9.61
N VAL A 140 -11.34 11.24 -9.01
CA VAL A 140 -12.63 11.70 -8.47
C VAL A 140 -12.43 12.67 -7.31
N ILE A 141 -11.47 12.41 -6.42
CA ILE A 141 -11.11 13.33 -5.33
C ILE A 141 -10.63 14.67 -5.89
N PHE A 142 -9.70 14.67 -6.85
CA PHE A 142 -9.20 15.91 -7.45
C PHE A 142 -10.24 16.65 -8.28
N MET A 143 -11.19 15.94 -8.90
CA MET A 143 -12.36 16.57 -9.52
C MET A 143 -13.20 17.34 -8.48
N GLY A 144 -13.41 16.75 -7.30
CA GLY A 144 -14.09 17.41 -6.18
C GLY A 144 -13.34 18.64 -5.65
N VAL A 145 -12.01 18.54 -5.50
CA VAL A 145 -11.16 19.69 -5.13
C VAL A 145 -11.29 20.82 -6.16
N GLY A 146 -11.25 20.50 -7.45
CA GLY A 146 -11.46 21.46 -8.53
C GLY A 146 -12.84 22.14 -8.46
N ALA A 147 -13.89 21.37 -8.18
CA ALA A 147 -15.25 21.90 -8.03
C ALA A 147 -15.42 22.84 -6.82
N MET A 148 -14.59 22.70 -5.79
CA MET A 148 -14.58 23.55 -4.60
C MET A 148 -13.60 24.74 -4.69
N THR A 149 -12.82 24.85 -5.77
CA THR A 149 -11.80 25.89 -5.92
C THR A 149 -12.40 27.19 -6.48
N ASP A 150 -12.22 28.30 -5.75
CA ASP A 150 -12.60 29.64 -6.22
C ASP A 150 -11.45 30.29 -7.01
N PHE A 151 -11.71 30.58 -8.29
CA PHE A 151 -10.76 31.24 -9.19
C PHE A 151 -10.82 32.78 -9.13
N GLY A 152 -11.79 33.39 -8.45
CA GLY A 152 -11.95 34.84 -8.34
C GLY A 152 -10.67 35.57 -7.89
N PRO A 153 -10.01 35.16 -6.78
CA PRO A 153 -8.76 35.76 -6.32
C PRO A 153 -7.60 35.63 -7.34
N LEU A 154 -7.53 34.49 -8.03
CA LEU A 154 -6.48 34.21 -9.03
C LEU A 154 -6.64 35.11 -10.26
N LEU A 155 -7.88 35.25 -10.75
CA LEU A 155 -8.22 36.07 -11.91
C LEU A 155 -8.06 37.57 -11.62
N ALA A 156 -8.34 38.00 -10.37
CA ALA A 156 -8.16 39.38 -9.95
C ALA A 156 -6.68 39.83 -9.94
N ASN A 157 -5.73 38.90 -9.70
CA ASN A 157 -4.31 39.18 -9.81
C ASN A 157 -3.53 38.00 -10.41
N PRO A 158 -3.44 37.90 -11.76
CA PRO A 158 -2.80 36.78 -12.44
C PRO A 158 -1.32 36.59 -12.11
N LYS A 159 -0.63 37.62 -11.57
CA LYS A 159 0.78 37.49 -11.15
C LYS A 159 0.95 36.48 -10.01
N THR A 160 -0.11 36.19 -9.26
CA THR A 160 -0.10 35.15 -8.21
C THR A 160 0.12 33.74 -8.78
N LEU A 161 -0.13 33.50 -10.07
CA LEU A 161 0.26 32.26 -10.75
C LEU A 161 1.76 31.99 -10.68
N LEU A 162 2.59 33.04 -10.69
CA LEU A 162 4.05 32.90 -10.61
C LEU A 162 4.50 32.41 -9.22
N LEU A 163 3.77 32.76 -8.16
CA LEU A 163 4.00 32.19 -6.82
C LEU A 163 3.68 30.69 -6.81
N GLY A 164 2.57 30.29 -7.46
CA GLY A 164 2.23 28.87 -7.62
C GLY A 164 3.30 28.09 -8.38
N ALA A 165 3.87 28.67 -9.45
CA ALA A 165 4.99 28.08 -10.17
C ALA A 165 6.24 27.94 -9.29
N ALA A 166 6.54 28.95 -8.46
CA ALA A 166 7.67 28.89 -7.53
C ALA A 166 7.49 27.83 -6.43
N ALA A 167 6.25 27.60 -5.96
CA ALA A 167 5.95 26.56 -4.98
C ALA A 167 6.31 25.14 -5.49
N GLN A 168 6.24 24.90 -6.80
CA GLN A 168 6.62 23.62 -7.41
C GLN A 168 8.13 23.35 -7.40
N PHE A 169 8.98 24.34 -7.05
CA PHE A 169 10.40 24.12 -6.86
C PHE A 169 10.69 23.11 -5.73
N GLY A 170 9.79 23.02 -4.73
CA GLY A 170 9.88 22.03 -3.66
C GLY A 170 9.93 20.60 -4.20
N ILE A 171 9.16 20.28 -5.24
CA ILE A 171 9.20 18.96 -5.89
C ILE A 171 10.60 18.65 -6.41
N PHE A 172 11.19 19.55 -7.18
CA PHE A 172 12.53 19.34 -7.73
C PHE A 172 13.59 19.24 -6.65
N ALA A 173 13.52 20.07 -5.62
CA ALA A 173 14.44 20.03 -4.48
C ALA A 173 14.34 18.68 -3.75
N THR A 174 13.13 18.17 -3.53
CA THR A 174 12.91 16.86 -2.90
C THR A 174 13.41 15.70 -3.77
N VAL A 175 13.19 15.73 -5.09
CA VAL A 175 13.74 14.72 -6.02
C VAL A 175 15.27 14.71 -5.99
N LEU A 176 15.90 15.90 -6.09
CA LEU A 176 17.36 16.02 -6.04
C LEU A 176 17.92 15.59 -4.70
N GLY A 177 17.21 15.88 -3.60
CA GLY A 177 17.56 15.39 -2.26
C GLY A 177 17.52 13.88 -2.17
N ALA A 178 16.45 13.24 -2.65
CA ALA A 178 16.31 11.78 -2.66
C ALA A 178 17.41 11.13 -3.51
N LEU A 179 17.68 11.63 -4.72
CA LEU A 179 18.78 11.13 -5.56
C LEU A 179 20.15 11.40 -4.93
N GLY A 180 20.32 12.53 -4.24
CA GLY A 180 21.52 12.85 -3.49
C GLY A 180 21.79 11.84 -2.37
N LEU A 181 20.75 11.41 -1.64
CA LEU A 181 20.87 10.35 -0.63
C LEU A 181 21.31 9.00 -1.24
N SER A 182 20.87 8.70 -2.47
CA SER A 182 21.36 7.54 -3.23
C SER A 182 22.83 7.66 -3.59
N GLN A 183 23.26 8.83 -4.09
CA GLN A 183 24.67 9.05 -4.44
C GLN A 183 25.60 9.03 -3.21
N LEU A 184 25.10 9.45 -2.05
CA LEU A 184 25.83 9.39 -0.78
C LEU A 184 25.83 8.00 -0.13
N GLY A 185 25.14 7.02 -0.72
CA GLY A 185 25.07 5.65 -0.20
C GLY A 185 24.24 5.50 1.09
N VAL A 186 23.38 6.48 1.41
CA VAL A 186 22.55 6.44 2.62
C VAL A 186 21.28 5.61 2.38
N MET A 187 20.63 5.77 1.23
CA MET A 187 19.41 5.05 0.83
C MET A 187 19.40 4.83 -0.67
N ASP A 188 18.98 3.66 -1.16
CA ASP A 188 18.98 3.37 -2.59
C ASP A 188 17.60 3.64 -3.23
N PHE A 189 17.42 4.86 -3.75
CA PHE A 189 16.23 5.23 -4.51
C PHE A 189 16.46 5.17 -6.02
N SER A 190 15.60 4.43 -6.72
CA SER A 190 15.45 4.55 -8.17
C SER A 190 14.90 5.93 -8.56
N VAL A 191 15.09 6.33 -9.82
CA VAL A 191 14.55 7.59 -10.34
C VAL A 191 13.02 7.65 -10.21
N ALA A 192 12.33 6.53 -10.43
CA ALA A 192 10.88 6.46 -10.29
C ALA A 192 10.42 6.65 -8.84
N GLN A 193 11.11 6.05 -7.87
CA GLN A 193 10.82 6.25 -6.44
C GLN A 193 11.13 7.69 -6.01
N ALA A 194 12.26 8.23 -6.42
CA ALA A 194 12.63 9.63 -6.12
C ALA A 194 11.60 10.61 -6.69
N ALA A 195 11.10 10.38 -7.91
CA ALA A 195 10.04 11.18 -8.51
C ALA A 195 8.74 11.11 -7.71
N ALA A 196 8.32 9.93 -7.24
CA ALA A 196 7.14 9.77 -6.40
C ALA A 196 7.28 10.49 -5.04
N ILE A 197 8.45 10.41 -4.40
CA ILE A 197 8.77 11.14 -3.16
C ILE A 197 8.71 12.66 -3.41
N GLY A 198 9.21 13.10 -4.57
CA GLY A 198 9.20 14.50 -4.99
C GLY A 198 7.83 15.16 -4.91
N ILE A 199 6.76 14.45 -5.26
CA ILE A 199 5.39 15.01 -5.28
C ILE A 199 4.94 15.52 -3.91
N ILE A 200 5.50 14.98 -2.80
CA ILE A 200 5.22 15.45 -1.43
C ILE A 200 5.64 16.92 -1.25
N GLY A 201 6.71 17.36 -1.94
CA GLY A 201 7.21 18.73 -1.89
C GLY A 201 6.39 19.75 -2.70
N GLY A 202 5.27 19.33 -3.30
CA GLY A 202 4.38 20.21 -4.07
C GLY A 202 3.24 20.84 -3.27
N ALA A 203 3.07 20.43 -2.01
CA ALA A 203 2.03 20.90 -1.09
C ALA A 203 2.49 22.09 -0.24
#